data_AF-A0AAV4HYK3-F1
#
_entry.id   AF-A0AAV4HYK3-F1
#
_cell.length_a   1.000
_cell.length_b   1.000
_cell.length_c   1.000
_cell.angle_alpha   90.00
_cell.angle_beta   90.00
_cell.angle_gamma   90.00
#
_symmetry.space_group_name_H-M   'P 1'
#
loop_
_entity.id
_entity.type
_entity.pdbx_description
1 polymer ?
#
loop_
_entity_poly.entity_id
_entity_poly.type
_entity_poly.pdbx_seq_one_letter_code
_entity_poly.pdbx_strand_id
1 'polypeptide(L)'
;MSAVVVVVVVVVVVVVVVVVVIVVVIVVVLVVLVVVVVIAVVVVATVVVIVVVVVVVGLVVVVKVVGLVVVVAVVVVVVVVVVVVVVVVEVGQRDRGTSDKAALAIAGAADDVLVFTDSSFATEVAKHDVILIEFYAPWCGHCKRLAPEYEKAATALKKAETPVPLAKVDCTVETETCSKYGVSGYPTLKIFKKGEFSKEYDGPREADGIVKVMNKEAGPVSRKLETVEQAQAFLSKDTVGVIGFFESETSSLAKNFLKVADQLSDVRFAHIVDEKVKEEFKKTEEGVTLFRPKVLQSKFEDAQVDISATSTSALKSSIQGEA
;
A
#
# COMPACT_ATOMS: atom_id res chain seq x y z
N MET A 1 80.58 12.01 48.02
CA MET A 1 79.93 12.10 46.69
C MET A 1 80.46 13.33 45.98
N SER A 2 80.96 13.17 44.76
CA SER A 2 81.53 14.27 43.96
C SER A 2 80.42 15.28 43.60
N ALA A 3 80.72 16.59 43.61
CA ALA A 3 79.76 17.65 43.29
C ALA A 3 79.01 17.41 41.95
N VAL A 4 79.66 16.76 41.00
CA VAL A 4 79.11 16.36 39.69
C VAL A 4 77.87 15.46 39.82
N VAL A 5 77.87 14.49 40.75
CA VAL A 5 76.74 13.57 40.93
C VAL A 5 75.51 14.30 41.47
N VAL A 6 75.72 15.24 42.39
CA VAL A 6 74.63 16.06 42.96
C VAL A 6 74.01 16.94 41.88
N VAL A 7 74.82 17.59 41.05
CA VAL A 7 74.34 18.42 39.94
C VAL A 7 73.53 17.60 38.93
N VAL A 8 74.02 16.42 38.54
CA VAL A 8 73.30 15.54 37.59
C VAL A 8 71.96 15.09 38.17
N VAL A 9 71.90 14.67 39.44
CA VAL A 9 70.65 14.27 40.09
C VAL A 9 69.66 15.43 40.17
N VAL A 10 70.12 16.63 40.54
CA VAL A 10 69.26 17.83 40.59
C VAL A 10 68.72 18.18 39.21
N VAL A 11 69.54 18.14 38.16
CA VAL A 11 69.11 18.42 36.78
C VAL A 11 68.08 17.38 36.32
N VAL A 12 68.30 16.10 36.58
CA VAL A 12 67.34 15.03 36.23
C VAL A 12 66.02 15.22 36.96
N VAL A 13 66.05 15.52 38.26
CA VAL A 13 64.83 15.78 39.04
C VAL A 13 64.07 16.99 38.50
N VAL A 14 64.76 18.09 38.18
CA VAL A 14 64.14 19.30 37.60
C VAL A 14 63.51 18.98 36.24
N VAL A 15 64.21 18.26 35.36
CA VAL A 15 63.67 17.85 34.05
C VAL A 15 62.43 16.97 34.21
N VAL A 16 62.45 15.99 35.12
CA VAL A 16 61.30 15.12 35.40
C VAL A 16 60.12 15.94 35.92
N VAL A 17 60.34 16.86 36.86
CA VAL A 17 59.28 17.74 37.38
C VAL A 17 58.69 18.62 36.27
N VAL A 18 59.52 19.21 35.42
CA VAL A 18 59.06 20.03 34.28
C VAL A 18 58.23 19.20 33.30
N VAL A 19 58.68 17.98 32.96
CA VAL A 19 57.93 17.08 32.08
C VAL A 19 56.59 16.68 32.70
N VAL A 20 56.55 16.35 33.99
CA VAL A 20 55.31 16.02 34.70
C VAL A 20 54.35 17.20 34.70
N VAL A 21 54.82 18.43 34.96
CA VAL A 21 53.99 19.63 34.92
C VAL A 21 53.43 19.87 33.52
N ILE A 22 54.25 19.74 32.47
CA ILE A 22 53.80 19.88 31.08
C ILE A 22 52.72 18.84 30.74
N VAL A 23 52.92 17.57 31.12
CA VAL A 23 51.94 16.50 30.90
C VAL A 23 50.63 16.80 31.63
N VAL A 24 50.69 17.24 32.89
CA VAL A 24 49.49 17.61 33.66
C VAL A 24 48.75 18.77 32.99
N VAL A 25 49.47 19.81 32.54
CA VAL A 25 48.86 20.94 31.82
C VAL A 25 48.19 20.48 30.53
N ILE A 26 48.85 19.63 29.73
CA ILE A 26 48.27 19.08 28.49
C ILE A 26 47.00 18.28 28.80
N VAL A 27 47.03 17.41 29.80
CA VAL A 27 45.86 16.61 30.19
C VAL A 27 44.71 17.52 30.64
N VAL A 28 44.98 18.55 31.45
CA VAL A 28 43.94 19.51 31.88
C VAL A 28 43.36 20.25 30.67
N VAL A 29 44.19 20.72 29.74
CA VAL A 29 43.73 21.41 28.52
C VAL A 29 42.87 20.48 27.66
N LEU A 30 43.27 19.21 27.48
CA LEU A 30 42.49 18.23 26.74
C LEU A 30 41.14 17.94 27.40
N VAL A 31 41.11 17.79 28.73
CA VAL A 31 39.85 17.58 29.47
C VAL A 31 38.92 18.77 29.31
N VAL A 32 39.44 20.01 29.46
CA VAL A 32 38.65 21.23 29.24
C VAL A 32 38.11 21.29 27.81
N LEU A 33 38.93 20.97 26.81
CA LEU A 33 38.52 20.96 25.41
C LEU A 33 37.39 19.94 25.17
N VAL A 34 37.52 18.72 25.69
CA VAL A 34 36.48 17.68 25.59
C VAL A 34 35.19 18.14 26.25
N VAL A 35 35.26 18.73 27.45
CA VAL A 35 34.06 19.26 28.14
C VAL A 35 33.38 20.35 27.32
N VAL A 36 34.14 21.29 26.74
CA VAL A 36 33.59 22.36 25.89
C VAL A 36 32.91 21.77 24.65
N VAL A 37 33.52 20.79 24.00
CA VAL A 37 32.93 20.11 22.83
C VAL A 37 31.64 19.38 23.20
N VAL A 38 31.62 18.65 24.32
CA VAL A 38 30.42 17.94 24.80
C VAL A 38 29.30 18.93 25.10
N ILE A 39 29.58 20.04 25.78
CA ILE A 39 28.59 21.09 26.05
C ILE A 39 28.05 21.66 24.74
N ALA A 40 28.92 21.97 23.77
CA ALA A 40 28.49 22.49 22.48
C ALA A 40 27.55 21.50 21.74
N VAL A 41 27.88 20.21 21.72
CA VAL A 41 27.04 19.17 21.09
C VAL A 41 25.69 19.06 21.78
N VAL A 42 25.65 19.08 23.13
CA VAL A 42 24.40 19.02 23.90
C VAL A 42 23.53 20.24 23.63
N VAL A 43 24.12 21.44 23.57
CA VAL A 43 23.38 22.68 23.25
C VAL A 43 22.79 22.61 21.84
N VAL A 44 23.59 22.21 20.84
CA VAL A 44 23.11 22.08 19.46
C VAL A 44 21.98 21.06 19.36
N ALA A 45 22.14 19.87 19.97
CA ALA A 45 21.11 18.84 19.98
C ALA A 45 19.80 19.35 20.64
N THR A 46 19.91 20.07 21.75
CA THR A 46 18.75 20.64 22.45
C THR A 46 18.02 21.67 21.59
N VAL A 47 18.76 22.56 20.92
CA VAL A 47 18.17 23.57 20.02
C VAL A 47 17.46 22.90 18.84
N VAL A 48 18.07 21.87 18.23
CA VAL A 48 17.45 21.12 17.13
C VAL A 48 16.13 20.47 17.57
N VAL A 49 16.10 19.82 18.75
CA VAL A 49 14.87 19.23 19.29
C VAL A 49 13.78 20.28 19.50
N ILE A 50 14.13 21.45 20.06
CA ILE A 50 13.17 22.55 20.26
C ILE A 50 12.59 23.02 18.92
N VAL A 51 13.44 23.23 17.90
CA VAL A 51 12.99 23.67 16.57
C VAL A 51 12.06 22.63 15.94
N VAL A 52 12.40 21.35 16.00
CA VAL A 52 11.55 20.26 15.47
C VAL A 52 10.19 20.24 16.17
N VAL A 53 10.17 20.34 17.51
CA VAL A 53 8.90 20.36 18.27
C VAL A 53 8.05 21.55 17.87
N VAL A 54 8.62 22.76 17.76
CA VAL A 54 7.88 23.97 17.36
C VAL A 54 7.29 23.83 15.96
N VAL A 55 8.06 23.30 15.00
CA VAL A 55 7.59 23.08 13.62
C VAL A 55 6.48 22.04 13.57
N VAL A 56 6.63 20.90 14.27
CA VAL A 56 5.63 19.83 14.28
C VAL A 56 4.33 20.30 14.95
N VAL A 57 4.43 20.97 16.10
CA VAL A 57 3.24 21.53 16.79
C VAL A 57 2.57 22.58 15.91
N GLY A 58 3.33 23.47 15.28
CA GLY A 58 2.81 24.46 14.33
C GLY A 58 2.05 23.80 13.17
N LEU A 59 2.63 22.75 12.56
CA LEU A 59 2.00 22.02 11.47
C LEU A 59 0.70 21.33 11.92
N VAL A 60 0.68 20.68 13.09
CA VAL A 60 -0.51 20.02 13.63
C VAL A 60 -1.63 21.03 13.89
N VAL A 61 -1.30 22.22 14.41
CA VAL A 61 -2.28 23.30 14.62
C VAL A 61 -2.84 23.78 13.28
N VAL A 62 -1.99 24.04 12.28
CA VAL A 62 -2.44 24.45 10.93
C VAL A 62 -3.36 23.40 10.31
N VAL A 63 -2.99 22.12 10.34
CA VAL A 63 -3.81 21.03 9.78
C VAL A 63 -5.17 20.94 10.48
N LYS A 64 -5.21 21.07 11.80
CA LYS A 64 -6.48 21.04 12.56
C LYS A 64 -7.37 22.25 12.25
N VAL A 65 -6.79 23.46 12.17
CA VAL A 65 -7.54 24.69 11.86
C VAL A 65 -8.06 24.66 10.43
N VAL A 66 -7.24 24.28 9.46
CA VAL A 66 -7.65 24.15 8.05
C VAL A 66 -8.71 23.06 7.91
N GLY A 67 -8.53 21.90 8.54
CA GLY A 67 -9.52 20.84 8.56
C GLY A 67 -10.87 21.30 9.12
N LEU A 68 -10.86 22.05 10.23
CA LEU A 68 -12.08 22.61 10.83
C LEU A 68 -12.76 23.62 9.88
N VAL A 69 -11.99 24.52 9.25
CA VAL A 69 -12.52 25.50 8.30
C VAL A 69 -13.14 24.83 7.07
N VAL A 70 -12.50 23.80 6.53
CA VAL A 70 -13.02 23.02 5.40
C VAL A 70 -14.31 22.30 5.78
N VAL A 71 -14.37 21.65 6.95
CA VAL A 71 -15.59 20.99 7.46
C VAL A 71 -16.73 21.99 7.62
N VAL A 72 -16.47 23.15 8.24
CA VAL A 72 -17.49 24.20 8.41
C VAL A 72 -17.97 24.72 7.04
N ALA A 73 -17.06 24.95 6.09
CA ALA A 73 -17.42 25.38 4.74
C ALA A 73 -18.30 24.35 4.01
N VAL A 74 -17.95 23.06 4.07
CA VAL A 74 -18.75 21.98 3.48
C VAL A 74 -20.13 21.91 4.13
N VAL A 75 -20.21 21.99 5.46
CA VAL A 75 -21.49 21.98 6.18
C VAL A 75 -22.36 23.18 5.76
N VAL A 76 -21.78 24.38 5.65
CA VAL A 76 -22.51 25.57 5.19
C VAL A 76 -23.03 25.38 3.77
N VAL A 77 -22.21 24.87 2.85
CA VAL A 77 -22.63 24.59 1.46
C VAL A 77 -23.76 23.57 1.44
N VAL A 78 -23.65 22.48 2.19
CA VAL A 78 -24.71 21.45 2.28
C VAL A 78 -26.00 22.05 2.84
N VAL A 79 -25.93 22.86 3.91
CA VAL A 79 -27.11 23.53 4.48
C VAL A 79 -27.74 24.48 3.47
N VAL A 80 -26.95 25.28 2.74
CA VAL A 80 -27.46 26.18 1.70
C VAL A 80 -28.13 25.40 0.58
N VAL A 81 -27.52 24.31 0.10
CA VAL A 81 -28.11 23.45 -0.93
C VAL A 81 -29.42 22.83 -0.44
N VAL A 82 -29.48 22.33 0.80
CA VAL A 82 -30.70 21.77 1.39
C VAL A 82 -31.79 22.85 1.48
N VAL A 83 -31.47 24.05 1.96
CA VAL A 83 -32.44 25.16 2.03
C VAL A 83 -32.94 25.54 0.64
N VAL A 84 -32.06 25.65 -0.36
CA VAL A 84 -32.45 25.95 -1.74
C VAL A 84 -33.35 24.86 -2.30
N VAL A 85 -33.02 23.57 -2.09
CA VAL A 85 -33.85 22.45 -2.54
C VAL A 85 -35.21 22.47 -1.87
N VAL A 86 -35.29 22.70 -0.55
CA VAL A 86 -36.56 22.80 0.18
C VAL A 86 -37.42 23.95 -0.36
N VAL A 87 -36.82 25.13 -0.58
CA VAL A 87 -37.53 26.29 -1.14
C VAL A 87 -38.00 26.03 -2.58
N VAL A 88 -37.18 25.40 -3.41
CA VAL A 88 -37.57 25.03 -4.79
C VAL A 88 -38.69 23.98 -4.79
N VAL A 89 -38.66 23.02 -3.86
CA VAL A 89 -39.73 22.03 -3.69
C VAL A 89 -41.03 22.68 -3.24
N GLU A 90 -41.00 23.61 -2.28
CA GLU A 90 -42.21 24.28 -1.78
C GLU A 90 -42.80 25.29 -2.79
N VAL A 91 -41.96 25.99 -3.57
CA VAL A 91 -42.43 26.86 -4.65
C VAL A 91 -42.97 26.03 -5.83
N GLY A 92 -42.41 24.85 -6.08
CA GLY A 92 -42.85 23.91 -7.11
C GLY A 92 -44.20 23.21 -6.83
N GLN A 93 -44.70 23.23 -5.60
CA GLN A 93 -45.93 22.55 -5.20
C GLN A 93 -47.20 23.42 -5.24
N ARG A 94 -47.14 24.67 -5.69
CA ARG A 94 -48.33 25.54 -5.81
C ARG A 94 -49.06 25.43 -7.16
N ASP A 95 -48.41 24.96 -8.22
CA ASP A 95 -48.98 24.89 -9.58
C ASP A 95 -48.77 23.54 -10.27
N ARG A 96 -49.58 22.53 -9.91
CA ARG A 96 -50.24 21.62 -10.87
C ARG A 96 -50.97 20.48 -10.18
N GLY A 97 -52.28 20.42 -10.44
CA GLY A 97 -53.10 19.25 -10.17
C GLY A 97 -52.82 18.09 -11.12
N THR A 98 -53.17 16.91 -10.60
CA THR A 98 -53.67 15.72 -11.29
C THR A 98 -52.68 14.88 -12.10
N SER A 99 -52.52 13.65 -11.61
CA SER A 99 -52.01 12.44 -12.27
C SER A 99 -50.52 12.41 -12.61
N ASP A 100 -49.74 11.74 -11.76
CA ASP A 100 -49.17 10.44 -12.16
C ASP A 100 -48.59 9.70 -10.93
N LYS A 101 -49.05 8.46 -10.77
CA LYS A 101 -48.49 7.48 -9.85
C LYS A 101 -47.20 6.95 -10.47
N ALA A 102 -46.05 7.36 -9.95
CA ALA A 102 -44.82 6.59 -10.03
C ALA A 102 -44.16 6.62 -8.65
N ALA A 103 -44.09 5.45 -8.03
CA ALA A 103 -43.52 5.24 -6.72
C ALA A 103 -42.04 5.64 -6.71
N LEU A 104 -41.70 6.71 -6.00
CA LEU A 104 -40.33 6.96 -5.57
C LEU A 104 -40.11 6.16 -4.30
N ALA A 105 -39.59 4.94 -4.48
CA ALA A 105 -39.08 4.13 -3.39
C ALA A 105 -37.94 4.88 -2.70
N ILE A 106 -38.01 4.86 -1.37
CA ILE A 106 -37.09 5.45 -0.41
C ILE A 106 -35.70 4.80 -0.58
N ALA A 107 -34.67 5.60 -0.82
CA ALA A 107 -33.28 5.20 -0.64
C ALA A 107 -32.59 6.17 0.33
N GLY A 108 -32.91 5.99 1.61
CA GLY A 108 -32.09 6.46 2.72
C GLY A 108 -31.09 5.37 3.11
N ALA A 109 -30.01 5.27 2.36
CA ALA A 109 -28.74 4.65 2.75
C ALA A 109 -27.71 5.14 1.72
N ALA A 110 -26.54 5.59 2.16
CA ALA A 110 -25.46 5.92 1.25
C ALA A 110 -25.11 4.66 0.43
N ASP A 111 -25.42 4.69 -0.86
CA ASP A 111 -25.05 3.66 -1.83
C ASP A 111 -23.51 3.73 -1.97
N ASP A 112 -22.82 2.66 -1.52
CA ASP A 112 -21.35 2.59 -1.57
C ASP A 112 -20.86 2.18 -2.97
N VAL A 113 -21.77 1.81 -3.88
CA VAL A 113 -21.47 1.48 -5.27
C VAL A 113 -21.42 2.73 -6.12
N LEU A 114 -20.30 2.93 -6.80
CA LEU A 114 -20.09 4.07 -7.68
C LEU A 114 -20.96 3.95 -8.94
N VAL A 115 -21.48 5.07 -9.44
CA VAL A 115 -22.27 5.11 -10.68
C VAL A 115 -21.42 5.76 -11.76
N PHE A 116 -21.12 5.00 -12.82
CA PHE A 116 -20.34 5.49 -13.96
C PHE A 116 -21.23 5.74 -15.18
N THR A 117 -20.87 6.76 -15.95
CA THR A 117 -21.53 7.14 -17.21
C THR A 117 -20.52 7.11 -18.34
N ASP A 118 -20.98 7.15 -19.60
CA ASP A 118 -20.14 7.17 -20.79
C ASP A 118 -19.10 8.31 -20.73
N SER A 119 -19.49 9.48 -20.22
CA SER A 119 -18.61 10.63 -20.08
C SER A 119 -17.56 10.52 -18.96
N SER A 120 -17.85 9.75 -17.90
CA SER A 120 -16.98 9.68 -16.72
C SER A 120 -16.15 8.39 -16.66
N PHE A 121 -16.57 7.34 -17.35
CA PHE A 121 -16.04 5.98 -17.23
C PHE A 121 -14.50 5.93 -17.29
N ALA A 122 -13.90 6.46 -18.36
CA ALA A 122 -12.45 6.39 -18.55
C ALA A 122 -11.69 7.11 -17.43
N THR A 123 -12.20 8.26 -16.99
CA THR A 123 -11.59 9.06 -15.93
C THR A 123 -11.74 8.41 -14.56
N GLU A 124 -12.90 7.82 -14.26
CA GLU A 124 -13.15 7.19 -12.97
C GLU A 124 -12.40 5.86 -12.82
N VAL A 125 -12.40 5.00 -13.85
CA VAL A 125 -11.70 3.71 -13.81
C VAL A 125 -10.19 3.91 -13.64
N ALA A 126 -9.61 4.96 -14.22
CA ALA A 126 -8.18 5.26 -14.09
C ALA A 126 -7.76 5.69 -12.67
N LYS A 127 -8.69 6.06 -11.78
CA LYS A 127 -8.38 6.44 -10.40
C LYS A 127 -8.14 5.23 -9.48
N HIS A 128 -8.43 4.03 -9.96
CA HIS A 128 -8.47 2.83 -9.13
C HIS A 128 -7.51 1.77 -9.67
N ASP A 129 -6.67 1.24 -8.79
CA ASP A 129 -5.72 0.18 -9.13
C ASP A 129 -6.45 -1.12 -9.51
N VAL A 130 -7.53 -1.44 -8.80
CA VAL A 130 -8.44 -2.55 -9.09
C VAL A 130 -9.87 -2.09 -8.81
N ILE A 131 -10.78 -2.33 -9.76
CA ILE A 131 -12.21 -2.03 -9.61
C ILE A 131 -13.06 -3.11 -10.28
N LEU A 132 -14.17 -3.48 -9.65
CA LEU A 132 -15.19 -4.34 -10.24
C LEU A 132 -16.35 -3.48 -10.76
N ILE A 133 -16.77 -3.73 -12.01
CA ILE A 133 -17.84 -2.97 -12.64
C ILE A 133 -18.96 -3.91 -13.05
N GLU A 134 -20.19 -3.60 -12.61
CA GLU A 134 -21.42 -4.23 -13.05
C GLU A 134 -22.04 -3.49 -14.22
N PHE A 135 -22.15 -4.18 -15.35
CA PHE A 135 -22.93 -3.74 -16.49
C PHE A 135 -24.32 -4.36 -16.40
N TYR A 136 -25.34 -3.52 -16.21
CA TYR A 136 -26.69 -3.96 -15.88
C TYR A 136 -27.76 -3.27 -16.72
N ALA A 137 -29.00 -3.76 -16.58
CA ALA A 137 -30.19 -3.09 -17.04
C ALA A 137 -31.27 -3.13 -15.93
N PRO A 138 -32.02 -2.04 -15.70
CA PRO A 138 -32.92 -1.91 -14.55
C PRO A 138 -34.12 -2.88 -14.61
N TRP A 139 -34.47 -3.37 -15.79
CA TRP A 139 -35.54 -4.36 -15.97
C TRP A 139 -35.07 -5.82 -15.82
N CYS A 140 -33.75 -6.07 -15.78
CA CYS A 140 -33.21 -7.43 -15.70
C CYS A 140 -33.43 -8.04 -14.31
N GLY A 141 -34.15 -9.17 -14.25
CA GLY A 141 -34.42 -9.88 -13.00
C GLY A 141 -33.15 -10.40 -12.30
N HIS A 142 -32.10 -10.73 -13.06
CA HIS A 142 -30.81 -11.18 -12.49
C HIS A 142 -30.04 -10.03 -11.84
N CYS A 143 -30.06 -8.84 -12.44
CA CYS A 143 -29.46 -7.62 -11.87
C CYS A 143 -30.15 -7.22 -10.57
N LYS A 144 -31.50 -7.26 -10.53
CA LYS A 144 -32.26 -6.97 -9.31
C LYS A 144 -31.92 -7.89 -8.14
N ARG A 145 -31.57 -9.15 -8.42
CA ARG A 145 -31.13 -10.09 -7.37
C ARG A 145 -29.69 -9.86 -6.93
N LEU A 146 -28.82 -9.43 -7.85
CA LEU A 146 -27.42 -9.14 -7.55
C LEU A 146 -27.25 -7.84 -6.77
N ALA A 147 -28.03 -6.80 -7.09
CA ALA A 147 -27.93 -5.48 -6.47
C ALA A 147 -27.74 -5.51 -4.93
N PRO A 148 -28.58 -6.17 -4.11
CA PRO A 148 -28.38 -6.17 -2.66
C PRO A 148 -27.09 -6.88 -2.20
N GLU A 149 -26.62 -7.88 -2.93
CA GLU A 149 -25.36 -8.57 -2.64
C GLU A 149 -24.15 -7.72 -3.08
N TYR A 150 -24.29 -7.00 -4.18
CA TYR A 150 -23.28 -6.09 -4.72
C TYR A 150 -23.05 -4.88 -3.79
N GLU A 151 -24.12 -4.30 -3.26
CA GLU A 151 -24.05 -3.23 -2.24
C GLU A 151 -23.36 -3.70 -0.96
N LYS A 152 -23.73 -4.89 -0.44
CA LYS A 152 -23.06 -5.48 0.74
C LYS A 152 -21.57 -5.68 0.49
N ALA A 153 -21.21 -6.19 -0.69
CA ALA A 153 -19.83 -6.40 -1.08
C ALA A 153 -19.06 -5.06 -1.17
N ALA A 154 -19.67 -4.02 -1.71
CA ALA A 154 -19.07 -2.69 -1.81
C ALA A 154 -18.77 -2.11 -0.43
N THR A 155 -19.73 -2.16 0.50
CA THR A 155 -19.53 -1.73 1.89
C THR A 155 -18.44 -2.54 2.60
N ALA A 156 -18.36 -3.85 2.37
CA ALA A 156 -17.34 -4.70 2.97
C ALA A 156 -15.94 -4.41 2.41
N LEU A 157 -15.80 -4.28 1.09
CA LEU A 157 -14.53 -4.02 0.42
C LEU A 157 -14.00 -2.61 0.70
N LYS A 158 -14.87 -1.62 0.90
CA LYS A 158 -14.48 -0.27 1.34
C LYS A 158 -13.78 -0.26 2.71
N LYS A 159 -14.06 -1.24 3.56
CA LYS A 159 -13.46 -1.40 4.90
C LYS A 159 -12.29 -2.38 4.94
N ALA A 160 -11.93 -2.99 3.81
CA ALA A 160 -10.82 -3.93 3.74
C ALA A 160 -9.46 -3.21 3.86
N GLU A 161 -8.41 -3.97 4.17
CA GLU A 161 -7.03 -3.48 4.27
C GLU A 161 -6.57 -2.82 2.96
N THR A 162 -6.96 -3.38 1.82
CA THR A 162 -6.83 -2.77 0.50
C THR A 162 -8.23 -2.49 -0.04
N PRO A 163 -8.71 -1.23 0.00
CA PRO A 163 -10.05 -0.91 -0.47
C PRO A 163 -10.22 -1.20 -1.95
N VAL A 164 -11.26 -1.95 -2.30
CA VAL A 164 -11.62 -2.25 -3.70
C VAL A 164 -13.00 -1.63 -4.00
N PRO A 165 -13.07 -0.55 -4.77
CA PRO A 165 -14.35 0.03 -5.15
C PRO A 165 -15.11 -0.91 -6.08
N LEU A 166 -16.44 -0.83 -5.98
CA LEU A 166 -17.38 -1.45 -6.90
C LEU A 166 -18.13 -0.32 -7.61
N ALA A 167 -18.36 -0.48 -8.91
CA ALA A 167 -19.15 0.44 -9.72
C ALA A 167 -20.24 -0.29 -10.50
N LYS A 168 -21.22 0.47 -10.98
CA LYS A 168 -22.27 0.00 -11.89
C LYS A 168 -22.48 0.98 -13.05
N VAL A 169 -22.83 0.42 -14.20
CA VAL A 169 -23.13 1.11 -15.46
C VAL A 169 -24.45 0.59 -16.01
N ASP A 170 -25.42 1.49 -16.19
CA ASP A 170 -26.71 1.15 -16.80
C ASP A 170 -26.59 1.16 -18.32
N CYS A 171 -26.56 -0.02 -18.93
CA CYS A 171 -26.40 -0.17 -20.37
C CYS A 171 -27.65 0.21 -21.18
N THR A 172 -28.77 0.56 -20.54
CA THR A 172 -29.93 1.09 -21.25
C THR A 172 -29.78 2.57 -21.60
N VAL A 173 -28.88 3.27 -20.91
CA VAL A 173 -28.57 4.69 -21.15
C VAL A 173 -27.12 4.88 -21.60
N GLU A 174 -26.16 4.19 -20.99
CA GLU A 174 -24.71 4.28 -21.27
C GLU A 174 -24.28 3.25 -22.35
N THR A 175 -24.86 3.41 -23.54
CA THR A 175 -24.72 2.41 -24.62
C THR A 175 -23.33 2.34 -25.23
N GLU A 176 -22.55 3.45 -25.22
CA GLU A 176 -21.23 3.49 -25.85
C GLU A 176 -20.23 2.65 -25.06
N THR A 177 -20.19 2.82 -23.73
CA THR A 177 -19.31 2.05 -22.84
C THR A 177 -19.67 0.57 -22.90
N CYS A 178 -20.95 0.21 -22.80
CA CYS A 178 -21.37 -1.19 -22.82
C CYS A 178 -21.03 -1.87 -24.15
N SER A 179 -21.19 -1.16 -25.28
CA SER A 179 -20.79 -1.66 -26.60
C SER A 179 -19.27 -1.81 -26.71
N LYS A 180 -18.50 -0.82 -26.24
CA LYS A 180 -17.03 -0.82 -26.25
C LYS A 180 -16.44 -2.03 -25.53
N TYR A 181 -17.03 -2.44 -24.41
CA TYR A 181 -16.56 -3.60 -23.63
C TYR A 181 -17.29 -4.91 -23.97
N GLY A 182 -18.07 -4.93 -25.05
CA GLY A 182 -18.69 -6.14 -25.61
C GLY A 182 -19.78 -6.74 -24.72
N VAL A 183 -20.53 -5.92 -23.99
CA VAL A 183 -21.61 -6.39 -23.12
C VAL A 183 -22.81 -6.82 -23.95
N SER A 184 -23.10 -8.12 -23.98
CA SER A 184 -24.21 -8.71 -24.73
C SER A 184 -25.32 -9.31 -23.86
N GLY A 185 -25.14 -9.32 -22.53
CA GLY A 185 -26.12 -9.84 -21.59
C GLY A 185 -25.93 -9.26 -20.18
N TYR A 186 -26.96 -9.40 -19.33
CA TYR A 186 -26.97 -8.77 -18.01
C TYR A 186 -27.26 -9.76 -16.87
N PRO A 187 -26.65 -9.59 -15.69
CA PRO A 187 -25.52 -8.70 -15.43
C PRO A 187 -24.22 -9.29 -16.00
N THR A 188 -23.37 -8.41 -16.51
CA THR A 188 -21.98 -8.73 -16.89
C THR A 188 -21.06 -8.01 -15.91
N LEU A 189 -20.16 -8.76 -15.27
CA LEU A 189 -19.21 -8.24 -14.30
C LEU A 189 -17.81 -8.26 -14.91
N LYS A 190 -17.10 -7.12 -14.90
CA LYS A 190 -15.75 -7.01 -15.45
C LYS A 190 -14.81 -6.36 -14.44
N ILE A 191 -13.61 -6.92 -14.34
CA ILE A 191 -12.54 -6.41 -13.48
C ILE A 191 -11.63 -5.52 -14.33
N PHE A 192 -11.38 -4.32 -13.83
CA PHE A 192 -10.42 -3.39 -14.40
C PHE A 192 -9.25 -3.25 -13.45
N LYS A 193 -8.04 -3.19 -14.03
CA LYS A 193 -6.81 -2.93 -13.28
C LYS A 193 -6.06 -1.78 -13.93
N LYS A 194 -5.67 -0.77 -13.14
CA LYS A 194 -4.88 0.39 -13.58
C LYS A 194 -5.47 1.09 -14.80
N GLY A 195 -6.80 1.28 -14.83
CA GLY A 195 -7.48 1.92 -15.96
C GLY A 195 -7.86 0.99 -17.12
N GLU A 196 -7.35 -0.24 -17.17
CA GLU A 196 -7.52 -1.15 -18.30
C GLU A 196 -8.41 -2.35 -17.97
N PHE A 197 -9.09 -2.88 -18.98
CA PHE A 197 -9.86 -4.11 -18.83
C PHE A 197 -8.90 -5.27 -18.57
N SER A 198 -9.06 -5.93 -17.42
CA SER A 198 -8.21 -7.06 -17.04
C SER A 198 -8.86 -8.39 -17.46
N LYS A 199 -10.06 -8.68 -16.94
CA LYS A 199 -10.79 -9.92 -17.23
C LYS A 199 -12.26 -9.83 -16.84
N GLU A 200 -13.04 -10.79 -17.31
CA GLU A 200 -14.40 -10.99 -16.82
C GLU A 200 -14.37 -11.62 -15.42
N TYR A 201 -15.36 -11.28 -14.61
CA TYR A 201 -15.54 -11.87 -13.29
C TYR A 201 -16.31 -13.18 -13.42
N ASP A 202 -15.68 -14.27 -13.00
CA ASP A 202 -16.17 -15.65 -13.06
C ASP A 202 -16.53 -16.23 -11.67
N GLY A 203 -16.52 -15.39 -10.64
CA GLY A 203 -16.79 -15.78 -9.26
C GLY A 203 -18.28 -15.90 -8.88
N PRO A 204 -18.56 -16.30 -7.63
CA PRO A 204 -19.92 -16.34 -7.08
C PRO A 204 -20.54 -14.94 -7.00
N ARG A 205 -21.87 -14.84 -7.04
CA ARG A 205 -22.60 -13.55 -7.11
C ARG A 205 -23.16 -13.10 -5.76
N GLU A 206 -22.85 -13.83 -4.71
CA GLU A 206 -23.11 -13.51 -3.31
C GLU A 206 -22.02 -12.58 -2.76
N ALA A 207 -22.36 -11.75 -1.76
CA ALA A 207 -21.46 -10.73 -1.24
C ALA A 207 -20.10 -11.29 -0.80
N ASP A 208 -20.10 -12.39 -0.02
CA ASP A 208 -18.88 -13.03 0.47
C ASP A 208 -17.99 -13.57 -0.67
N GLY A 209 -18.62 -14.06 -1.75
CA GLY A 209 -17.93 -14.53 -2.93
C GLY A 209 -17.20 -13.40 -3.65
N ILE A 210 -17.91 -12.28 -3.87
CA ILE A 210 -17.36 -11.07 -4.49
C ILE A 210 -16.22 -10.52 -3.64
N VAL A 211 -16.42 -10.37 -2.33
CA VAL A 211 -15.39 -9.87 -1.40
C VAL A 211 -14.13 -10.73 -1.47
N LYS A 212 -14.29 -12.06 -1.42
CA LYS A 212 -13.16 -13.00 -1.46
C LYS A 212 -12.39 -12.90 -2.77
N VAL A 213 -13.08 -12.84 -3.91
CA VAL A 213 -12.44 -12.74 -5.22
C VAL A 213 -11.75 -11.39 -5.38
N MET A 214 -12.43 -10.29 -5.05
CA MET A 214 -11.85 -8.96 -5.21
C MET A 214 -10.68 -8.68 -4.28
N ASN A 215 -10.71 -9.18 -3.04
CA ASN A 215 -9.54 -9.13 -2.15
C ASN A 215 -8.36 -9.94 -2.69
N LYS A 216 -8.62 -11.04 -3.42
CA LYS A 216 -7.55 -11.80 -4.10
C LYS A 216 -7.00 -10.99 -5.27
N GLU A 217 -7.86 -10.32 -6.04
CA GLU A 217 -7.46 -9.52 -7.20
C GLU A 217 -6.71 -8.24 -6.84
N ALA A 218 -7.05 -7.63 -5.71
CA ALA A 218 -6.42 -6.45 -5.14
C ALA A 218 -5.33 -6.78 -4.11
N GLY A 219 -5.15 -8.05 -3.78
CA GLY A 219 -4.11 -8.49 -2.86
C GLY A 219 -2.73 -8.02 -3.32
N PRO A 220 -1.77 -7.92 -2.38
CA PRO A 220 -0.44 -7.43 -2.73
C PRO A 220 0.16 -8.31 -3.82
N VAL A 221 0.75 -7.68 -4.84
CA VAL A 221 1.38 -8.37 -5.98
C VAL A 221 2.39 -9.43 -5.51
N SER A 222 2.97 -9.22 -4.33
CA SER A 222 3.73 -10.22 -3.60
C SER A 222 3.36 -10.19 -2.12
N ARG A 223 3.02 -11.35 -1.54
CA ARG A 223 2.69 -11.46 -0.12
C ARG A 223 3.97 -11.44 0.74
N LYS A 224 4.05 -10.53 1.71
CA LYS A 224 5.11 -10.56 2.73
C LYS A 224 4.90 -11.76 3.66
N LEU A 225 5.95 -12.54 3.87
CA LEU A 225 5.96 -13.71 4.76
C LEU A 225 6.92 -13.43 5.92
N GLU A 226 6.37 -13.34 7.13
CA GLU A 226 7.10 -12.98 8.35
C GLU A 226 7.39 -14.19 9.24
N THR A 227 6.82 -15.35 8.91
CA THR A 227 6.97 -16.59 9.69
C THR A 227 7.15 -17.80 8.78
N VAL A 228 7.76 -18.84 9.32
CA VAL A 228 8.01 -20.10 8.60
C VAL A 228 6.68 -20.79 8.26
N GLU A 229 5.69 -20.70 9.13
CA GLU A 229 4.36 -21.26 8.93
C GLU A 229 3.65 -20.60 7.75
N GLN A 230 3.76 -19.26 7.62
CA GLN A 230 3.21 -18.54 6.46
C GLN A 230 3.89 -18.98 5.16
N ALA A 231 5.22 -19.17 5.18
CA ALA A 231 5.97 -19.62 4.01
C ALA A 231 5.62 -21.06 3.63
N GLN A 232 5.53 -21.98 4.60
CA GLN A 232 5.09 -23.36 4.35
C GLN A 232 3.65 -23.41 3.82
N ALA A 233 2.74 -22.62 4.37
CA ALA A 233 1.35 -22.54 3.90
C ALA A 233 1.24 -21.94 2.49
N PHE A 234 2.15 -21.02 2.13
CA PHE A 234 2.28 -20.51 0.76
C PHE A 234 2.77 -21.60 -0.19
N LEU A 235 3.76 -22.39 0.22
CA LEU A 235 4.34 -23.48 -0.60
C LEU A 235 3.47 -24.75 -0.67
N SER A 236 2.54 -24.94 0.26
CA SER A 236 1.70 -26.14 0.30
C SER A 236 0.56 -26.15 -0.72
N LYS A 237 0.42 -25.11 -1.53
CA LYS A 237 -0.58 -25.06 -2.61
C LYS A 237 -0.10 -25.86 -3.83
N ASP A 238 -1.04 -26.22 -4.67
CA ASP A 238 -0.90 -27.07 -5.86
C ASP A 238 -0.41 -26.31 -7.11
N THR A 239 -0.05 -25.04 -6.98
CA THR A 239 0.48 -24.20 -8.07
C THR A 239 1.86 -23.67 -7.76
N VAL A 240 2.62 -23.34 -8.81
CA VAL A 240 3.97 -22.76 -8.71
C VAL A 240 3.94 -21.49 -7.83
N GLY A 241 4.90 -21.41 -6.93
CA GLY A 241 5.09 -20.27 -6.04
C GLY A 241 6.50 -19.72 -6.17
N VAL A 242 6.64 -18.40 -6.28
CA VAL A 242 7.94 -17.73 -6.35
C VAL A 242 8.13 -16.89 -5.09
N ILE A 243 9.24 -17.10 -4.39
CA ILE A 243 9.59 -16.35 -3.19
C ILE A 243 10.84 -15.53 -3.45
N GLY A 244 10.73 -14.22 -3.22
CA GLY A 244 11.88 -13.31 -3.16
C GLY A 244 12.45 -13.24 -1.74
N PHE A 245 13.75 -13.45 -1.59
CA PHE A 245 14.48 -13.30 -0.35
C PHE A 245 15.28 -12.01 -0.46
N PHE A 246 14.97 -11.01 0.37
CA PHE A 246 15.56 -9.68 0.26
C PHE A 246 16.18 -9.23 1.58
N GLU A 247 17.14 -8.30 1.51
CA GLU A 247 17.64 -7.60 2.69
C GLU A 247 16.65 -6.51 3.14
N SER A 248 15.99 -5.87 2.18
CA SER A 248 14.92 -4.90 2.43
C SER A 248 13.95 -4.83 1.26
N GLU A 249 12.71 -4.40 1.51
CA GLU A 249 11.68 -4.20 0.47
C GLU A 249 12.02 -3.06 -0.50
N THR A 250 13.05 -2.26 -0.17
CA THR A 250 13.46 -1.11 -0.98
C THR A 250 14.65 -1.40 -1.90
N SER A 251 15.23 -2.62 -1.82
CA SER A 251 16.35 -3.02 -2.66
C SER A 251 15.99 -3.02 -4.15
N SER A 252 17.00 -2.90 -5.00
CA SER A 252 16.80 -2.88 -6.46
C SER A 252 16.16 -4.18 -6.95
N LEU A 253 16.59 -5.32 -6.41
CA LEU A 253 16.04 -6.63 -6.72
C LEU A 253 14.59 -6.75 -6.25
N ALA A 254 14.28 -6.34 -5.01
CA ALA A 254 12.92 -6.34 -4.49
C ALA A 254 11.96 -5.52 -5.38
N LYS A 255 12.38 -4.32 -5.80
CA LYS A 255 11.58 -3.48 -6.72
C LYS A 255 11.36 -4.13 -8.09
N ASN A 256 12.39 -4.76 -8.66
CA ASN A 256 12.26 -5.45 -9.94
C ASN A 256 11.36 -6.69 -9.81
N PHE A 257 11.51 -7.45 -8.73
CA PHE A 257 10.67 -8.59 -8.41
C PHE A 257 9.20 -8.21 -8.26
N LEU A 258 8.87 -7.15 -7.52
CA LEU A 258 7.51 -6.65 -7.38
C LEU A 258 6.90 -6.22 -8.72
N LYS A 259 7.69 -5.62 -9.61
CA LYS A 259 7.25 -5.30 -10.98
C LYS A 259 6.95 -6.57 -11.80
N VAL A 260 7.76 -7.62 -11.66
CA VAL A 260 7.51 -8.88 -12.36
C VAL A 260 6.26 -9.58 -11.79
N ALA A 261 6.11 -9.58 -10.46
CA ALA A 261 4.96 -10.14 -9.77
C ALA A 261 3.63 -9.50 -10.24
N ASP A 262 3.66 -8.18 -10.47
CA ASP A 262 2.54 -7.43 -11.05
C ASP A 262 2.21 -7.82 -12.50
N GLN A 263 3.21 -8.28 -13.27
CA GLN A 263 3.05 -8.66 -14.68
C GLN A 263 2.68 -10.13 -14.89
N LEU A 264 2.79 -10.98 -13.87
CA LEU A 264 2.57 -12.42 -13.96
C LEU A 264 1.45 -12.84 -13.01
N SER A 265 0.19 -12.61 -13.43
CA SER A 265 -1.00 -12.92 -12.63
C SER A 265 -1.21 -14.41 -12.33
N ASP A 266 -0.65 -15.29 -13.16
CA ASP A 266 -0.91 -16.73 -13.09
C ASP A 266 0.06 -17.44 -12.13
N VAL A 267 1.09 -16.74 -11.68
CA VAL A 267 2.10 -17.23 -10.75
C VAL A 267 1.89 -16.55 -9.40
N ARG A 268 2.04 -17.31 -8.32
CA ARG A 268 1.90 -16.76 -6.96
C ARG A 268 3.23 -16.22 -6.50
N PHE A 269 3.24 -14.98 -6.03
CA PHE A 269 4.45 -14.33 -5.52
C PHE A 269 4.36 -14.06 -4.03
N ALA A 270 5.49 -14.24 -3.36
CA ALA A 270 5.70 -13.87 -1.98
C ALA A 270 7.12 -13.35 -1.78
N HIS A 271 7.38 -12.69 -0.66
CA HIS A 271 8.72 -12.27 -0.31
C HIS A 271 8.97 -12.33 1.20
N ILE A 272 10.23 -12.55 1.56
CA ILE A 272 10.73 -12.66 2.93
C ILE A 272 11.87 -11.66 3.07
N VAL A 273 11.80 -10.88 4.16
CA VAL A 273 12.85 -9.94 4.55
C VAL A 273 13.49 -10.36 5.89
N ASP A 274 12.71 -11.01 6.76
CA ASP A 274 13.16 -11.45 8.07
C ASP A 274 14.27 -12.51 7.96
N GLU A 275 15.46 -12.19 8.49
CA GLU A 275 16.65 -13.04 8.40
C GLU A 275 16.43 -14.45 8.96
N LYS A 276 15.68 -14.59 10.07
CA LYS A 276 15.43 -15.90 10.70
C LYS A 276 14.63 -16.79 9.77
N VAL A 277 13.64 -16.22 9.09
CA VAL A 277 12.84 -16.97 8.12
C VAL A 277 13.69 -17.31 6.90
N LYS A 278 14.56 -16.40 6.42
CA LYS A 278 15.44 -16.70 5.28
C LYS A 278 16.42 -17.85 5.57
N GLU A 279 16.96 -17.91 6.79
CA GLU A 279 17.88 -18.98 7.23
C GLU A 279 17.23 -20.37 7.18
N GLU A 280 15.94 -20.50 7.50
CA GLU A 280 15.19 -21.77 7.39
C GLU A 280 15.11 -22.28 5.95
N PHE A 281 15.15 -21.38 4.98
CA PHE A 281 15.23 -21.70 3.55
C PHE A 281 16.67 -21.79 3.03
N LYS A 282 17.68 -21.72 3.93
CA LYS A 282 19.10 -21.67 3.60
C LYS A 282 19.44 -20.53 2.63
N LYS A 283 18.75 -19.40 2.77
CA LYS A 283 18.98 -18.18 1.99
C LYS A 283 19.63 -17.12 2.87
N THR A 284 20.90 -16.82 2.61
CA THR A 284 21.66 -15.80 3.34
C THR A 284 21.88 -14.53 2.53
N GLU A 285 21.67 -14.59 1.21
CA GLU A 285 21.85 -13.48 0.28
C GLU A 285 20.53 -13.12 -0.41
N GLU A 286 20.47 -11.94 -1.03
CA GLU A 286 19.33 -11.57 -1.86
C GLU A 286 19.19 -12.51 -3.06
N GLY A 287 17.97 -12.97 -3.33
CA GLY A 287 17.72 -13.87 -4.44
C GLY A 287 16.25 -14.17 -4.64
N VAL A 288 15.93 -14.79 -5.77
CA VAL A 288 14.56 -15.22 -6.09
C VAL A 288 14.60 -16.73 -6.31
N THR A 289 13.69 -17.45 -5.66
CA THR A 289 13.56 -18.90 -5.82
C THR A 289 12.15 -19.24 -6.26
N LEU A 290 12.06 -20.05 -7.31
CA LEU A 290 10.83 -20.69 -7.75
C LEU A 290 10.68 -22.04 -7.07
N PHE A 291 9.49 -22.34 -6.57
CA PHE A 291 9.15 -23.60 -5.92
C PHE A 291 8.06 -24.31 -6.71
N ARG A 292 8.35 -25.56 -7.10
CA ARG A 292 7.39 -26.44 -7.74
C ARG A 292 6.51 -27.13 -6.69
N PRO A 293 5.18 -27.17 -6.89
CA PRO A 293 4.30 -27.86 -5.96
C PRO A 293 4.61 -29.36 -5.97
N LYS A 294 4.38 -30.04 -4.83
CA LYS A 294 4.70 -31.46 -4.66
C LYS A 294 4.14 -32.37 -5.76
N VAL A 295 2.99 -32.00 -6.33
CA VAL A 295 2.33 -32.73 -7.42
C VAL A 295 3.10 -32.70 -8.75
N LEU A 296 3.93 -31.68 -8.96
CA LEU A 296 4.75 -31.51 -10.18
C LEU A 296 6.22 -31.92 -9.98
N GLN A 297 6.62 -32.34 -8.78
CA GLN A 297 8.01 -32.73 -8.52
C GLN A 297 8.31 -34.08 -9.17
N SER A 298 9.46 -34.16 -9.84
CA SER A 298 9.94 -35.39 -10.49
C SER A 298 11.41 -35.62 -10.17
N LYS A 299 11.93 -36.80 -10.53
CA LYS A 299 13.37 -37.10 -10.40
C LYS A 299 14.24 -36.45 -11.48
N PHE A 300 13.62 -35.82 -12.48
CA PHE A 300 14.30 -35.27 -13.65
C PHE A 300 14.50 -33.75 -13.54
N GLU A 301 13.79 -33.09 -12.63
CA GLU A 301 13.81 -31.65 -12.44
C GLU A 301 13.83 -31.33 -10.95
N ASP A 302 14.56 -30.27 -10.59
CA ASP A 302 14.68 -29.86 -9.19
C ASP A 302 13.34 -29.33 -8.66
N ALA A 303 13.05 -29.62 -7.39
CA ALA A 303 11.82 -29.13 -6.73
C ALA A 303 11.80 -27.61 -6.54
N GLN A 304 12.97 -26.97 -6.58
CA GLN A 304 13.15 -25.53 -6.46
C GLN A 304 14.26 -25.08 -7.40
N VAL A 305 14.13 -23.87 -7.95
CA VAL A 305 15.10 -23.28 -8.88
C VAL A 305 15.45 -21.89 -8.40
N ASP A 306 16.74 -21.65 -8.20
CA ASP A 306 17.28 -20.34 -7.85
C ASP A 306 17.52 -19.52 -9.11
N ILE A 307 16.90 -18.36 -9.17
CA ILE A 307 16.94 -17.46 -10.31
C ILE A 307 18.01 -16.41 -10.07
N SER A 308 19.08 -16.46 -10.87
CA SER A 308 20.22 -15.54 -10.79
C SER A 308 19.98 -14.19 -11.47
N ALA A 309 18.87 -14.04 -12.21
CA ALA A 309 18.53 -12.81 -12.90
C ALA A 309 18.17 -11.69 -11.92
N THR A 310 18.64 -10.46 -12.20
CA THR A 310 18.41 -9.30 -11.33
C THR A 310 17.61 -8.17 -11.98
N SER A 311 17.53 -8.16 -13.32
CA SER A 311 16.74 -7.19 -14.08
C SER A 311 15.31 -7.68 -14.30
N THR A 312 14.35 -6.76 -14.43
CA THR A 312 12.92 -7.08 -14.60
C THR A 312 12.65 -8.01 -15.79
N SER A 313 13.27 -7.74 -16.95
CA SER A 313 13.05 -8.54 -18.16
C SER A 313 13.62 -9.95 -18.03
N ALA A 314 14.85 -10.08 -17.53
CA ALA A 314 15.48 -11.38 -17.34
C ALA A 314 14.76 -12.21 -16.27
N LEU A 315 14.39 -11.59 -15.14
CA LEU A 315 13.60 -12.23 -14.09
C LEU A 315 12.27 -12.77 -14.64
N LYS A 316 11.54 -11.96 -15.39
CA LYS A 316 10.28 -12.37 -16.01
C LYS A 316 10.48 -13.58 -16.92
N SER A 317 11.45 -13.52 -17.84
CA SER A 317 11.72 -14.62 -18.77
C SER A 317 12.16 -15.90 -18.05
N SER A 318 12.98 -15.79 -17.01
CA SER A 318 13.37 -16.95 -16.19
C SER A 318 12.18 -17.57 -15.47
N ILE A 319 11.32 -16.76 -14.84
CA ILE A 319 10.14 -17.27 -14.13
C ILE A 319 9.18 -17.93 -15.13
N GLN A 320 8.93 -17.32 -16.28
CA GLN A 320 8.04 -17.88 -17.31
C GLN A 320 8.62 -19.14 -17.99
N GLY A 321 9.94 -19.29 -18.05
CA GLY A 321 10.57 -20.49 -18.59
C GLY A 321 10.46 -21.69 -17.66
N GLU A 322 10.29 -21.45 -16.36
CA GLU A 322 10.32 -22.47 -15.31
C GLU A 322 8.94 -22.79 -14.72
N ALA A 323 7.97 -21.87 -14.84
CA ALA A 323 6.61 -21.95 -14.31
C ALA A 323 5.61 -22.53 -15.33
#